data_AF-A0A7S1DW10-F1
#
_entry.id   AF-A0A7S1DW10-F1
#
_cell.length_a   1.000
_cell.length_b   1.000
_cell.length_c   1.000
_cell.angle_alpha   90.00
_cell.angle_beta   90.00
_cell.angle_gamma   90.00
#
_symmetry.space_group_name_H-M   'P 1'
#
loop_
_entity.id
_entity.type
_entity.pdbx_description
1 polymer ?
#
loop_
_entity_poly.entity_id
_entity_poly.type
_entity_poly.pdbx_seq_one_letter_code
_entity_poly.pdbx_strand_id
1 'polypeptide(L)'
;RGNHRIRSINIASRIVSTLAGSSAGFNTVDAAGTDVQFNEPIGIVVSTDGLTAYVADFYNHRIRSIVIATGYVTTFAGDGTAATSDGNGLSAQFNTPNGIAITPD
;
A
#
# COMPACT_ATOMS: atom_id res chain seq x y z
N ARG A 1 -8.43 -16.07 2.13
CA ARG A 1 -8.06 -15.10 3.18
C ARG A 1 -6.59 -14.75 2.99
N GLY A 2 -6.29 -13.47 2.76
CA GLY A 2 -4.90 -12.98 2.66
C GLY A 2 -4.18 -12.95 4.01
N ASN A 3 -2.87 -12.71 4.01
CA ASN A 3 -2.08 -12.54 5.23
C ASN A 3 -1.83 -11.06 5.59
N HIS A 4 -2.46 -10.14 4.85
CA HIS A 4 -2.46 -8.69 5.09
C HIS A 4 -1.05 -8.07 5.13
N ARG A 5 -0.14 -8.59 4.31
CA ARG A 5 1.28 -8.21 4.31
C ARG A 5 1.80 -7.98 2.91
N ILE A 6 2.72 -7.03 2.82
CA ILE A 6 3.62 -6.86 1.68
C ILE A 6 4.95 -7.53 2.01
N ARG A 7 5.41 -8.40 1.11
CA ARG A 7 6.64 -9.18 1.29
C ARG A 7 7.73 -8.63 0.39
N SER A 8 8.91 -8.45 0.94
CA SER A 8 10.12 -8.18 0.16
C SER A 8 10.93 -9.46 0.02
N ILE A 9 11.61 -9.58 -1.11
CA ILE A 9 12.50 -10.69 -1.40
C ILE A 9 13.87 -10.14 -1.79
N ASN A 10 14.91 -10.61 -1.12
CA ASN A 10 16.27 -10.44 -1.62
C ASN A 10 16.52 -11.51 -2.68
N ILE A 11 16.69 -11.10 -3.94
CA ILE A 11 16.81 -12.04 -5.07
C ILE A 11 18.10 -12.87 -5.01
N ALA A 12 19.20 -12.27 -4.54
CA ALA A 12 20.49 -12.94 -4.45
C ALA A 12 20.49 -14.04 -3.37
N SER A 13 19.97 -13.74 -2.19
CA SER A 13 19.94 -14.68 -1.05
C SER A 13 18.66 -15.52 -0.97
N ARG A 14 17.63 -15.19 -1.75
CA ARG A 14 16.27 -15.77 -1.71
C ARG A 14 15.57 -15.63 -0.36
N ILE A 15 16.04 -14.72 0.50
CA ILE A 15 15.38 -14.45 1.79
C ILE A 15 14.12 -13.63 1.55
N VAL A 16 13.00 -14.08 2.12
CA VAL A 16 11.71 -13.37 2.10
C VAL A 16 11.39 -12.83 3.49
N SER A 17 11.26 -11.52 3.62
CA SER A 17 10.84 -10.86 4.86
C SER A 17 9.51 -10.15 4.69
N THR A 18 8.92 -9.71 5.80
CA THR A 18 7.79 -8.78 5.76
C THR A 18 8.35 -7.38 5.59
N LEU A 19 7.95 -6.68 4.53
CA LEU A 19 8.29 -5.27 4.35
C LEU A 19 7.35 -4.41 5.21
N ALA A 20 6.05 -4.68 5.13
CA ALA A 20 5.03 -4.00 5.91
C ALA A 20 3.79 -4.89 6.11
N GLY A 21 3.02 -4.62 7.16
CA GLY A 21 1.74 -5.26 7.43
C GLY A 21 1.78 -6.29 8.57
N SER A 22 0.64 -6.49 9.21
CA SER A 22 0.45 -7.51 10.25
C SER A 22 -0.86 -8.27 10.13
N SER A 23 -1.98 -7.56 10.23
CA SER A 23 -3.34 -8.12 10.24
C SER A 23 -4.30 -7.29 9.39
N ALA A 24 -5.50 -7.84 9.18
CA ALA A 24 -6.60 -7.16 8.53
C ALA A 24 -6.97 -5.88 9.30
N GLY A 25 -7.07 -4.76 8.60
CA GLY A 25 -7.59 -3.52 9.16
C GLY A 25 -6.89 -2.30 8.57
N PHE A 26 -7.14 -1.16 9.19
CA PHE A 26 -6.51 0.12 8.89
C PHE A 26 -6.16 0.81 10.20
N ASN A 27 -4.91 1.25 10.32
CA ASN A 27 -4.50 2.16 11.38
C ASN A 27 -4.34 3.57 10.80
N THR A 28 -4.83 4.58 11.52
CA THR A 28 -4.72 6.00 11.11
C THR A 28 -3.33 6.57 11.35
N VAL A 29 -2.44 5.80 11.94
CA VAL A 29 -1.07 6.21 12.27
C VAL A 29 -0.14 5.70 11.18
N ASP A 30 0.56 6.64 10.55
CA ASP A 30 1.67 6.33 9.66
C ASP A 30 2.77 5.63 10.47
N ALA A 31 3.14 4.42 10.05
CA ALA A 31 4.01 3.54 10.81
C ALA A 31 4.87 2.69 9.88
N ALA A 32 5.90 2.04 10.43
CA ALA A 32 6.75 1.13 9.67
C ALA A 32 6.52 -0.33 10.04
N GLY A 33 6.85 -1.23 9.11
CA GLY A 33 6.94 -2.66 9.40
C GLY A 33 5.60 -3.29 9.81
N THR A 34 5.61 -4.02 10.93
CA THR A 34 4.46 -4.82 11.39
C THR A 34 3.40 -4.02 12.15
N ASP A 35 3.66 -2.76 12.49
CA ASP A 35 2.67 -1.93 13.17
C ASP A 35 1.57 -1.44 12.20
N VAL A 36 1.82 -1.57 10.90
CA VAL A 36 0.90 -1.20 9.83
C VAL A 36 -0.14 -2.30 9.61
N GLN A 37 -1.39 -1.88 9.38
CA GLN A 37 -2.46 -2.78 8.96
C GLN A 37 -2.86 -2.50 7.51
N PHE A 38 -3.10 -3.60 6.78
CA PHE A 38 -3.68 -3.61 5.43
C PHE A 38 -4.92 -4.48 5.43
N ASN A 39 -5.83 -4.28 4.50
CA ASN A 39 -7.02 -5.11 4.34
C ASN A 39 -7.10 -5.67 2.91
N GLU A 40 -6.52 -6.86 2.75
CA GLU A 40 -6.38 -7.56 1.47
C GLU A 40 -5.67 -6.72 0.41
N PRO A 41 -4.40 -6.33 0.60
CA PRO A 41 -3.69 -5.58 -0.43
C PRO A 41 -3.53 -6.44 -1.70
N ILE A 42 -3.86 -5.90 -2.87
CA ILE A 42 -3.86 -6.64 -4.15
C ILE A 42 -2.80 -6.11 -5.11
N GLY A 43 -3.03 -4.92 -5.68
CA GLY A 43 -2.13 -4.31 -6.64
C GLY A 43 -0.94 -3.64 -5.97
N ILE A 44 0.22 -3.73 -6.60
CA ILE A 44 1.44 -3.02 -6.20
C ILE A 44 2.20 -2.55 -7.43
N VAL A 45 2.77 -1.35 -7.36
CA VAL A 45 3.68 -0.82 -8.37
C VAL A 45 4.80 -0.04 -7.68
N VAL A 46 6.00 -0.05 -8.26
CA VAL A 46 7.17 0.65 -7.71
C VAL A 46 7.46 1.89 -8.55
N SER A 47 7.79 3.00 -7.89
CA SER A 47 8.19 4.25 -8.52
C SER A 47 9.43 4.05 -9.41
N THR A 48 9.62 4.93 -10.40
CA THR A 48 10.71 4.82 -11.38
C THR A 48 12.11 4.94 -10.75
N ASP A 49 12.23 5.66 -9.65
CA ASP A 49 13.45 5.75 -8.83
C ASP A 49 13.71 4.51 -7.95
N GLY A 50 12.74 3.59 -7.87
CA GLY A 50 12.84 2.38 -7.05
C GLY A 50 12.73 2.59 -5.54
N LEU A 51 12.35 3.80 -5.08
CA LEU A 51 12.36 4.14 -3.66
C LEU A 51 11.01 3.91 -2.96
N THR A 52 9.90 3.99 -3.71
CA THR A 52 8.54 3.92 -3.16
C THR A 52 7.72 2.86 -3.87
N ALA A 53 6.97 2.06 -3.10
CA ALA A 53 5.93 1.20 -3.64
C ALA A 53 4.55 1.78 -3.33
N TYR A 54 3.65 1.78 -4.31
CA TYR A 54 2.24 2.13 -4.14
C TYR A 54 1.41 0.85 -4.15
N VAL A 55 0.54 0.70 -3.16
CA VAL A 55 -0.23 -0.51 -2.89
C VAL A 55 -1.71 -0.18 -2.86
N ALA A 56 -2.51 -0.98 -3.57
CA ALA A 56 -3.96 -0.91 -3.52
C ALA A 56 -4.43 -1.69 -2.28
N ASP A 57 -4.83 -0.95 -1.26
CA ASP A 57 -5.30 -1.50 0.01
C ASP A 57 -6.81 -1.74 -0.09
N PHE A 58 -7.15 -2.88 -0.71
CA PHE A 58 -8.43 -3.16 -1.36
C PHE A 58 -9.65 -2.84 -0.49
N TYR A 59 -9.79 -3.49 0.67
CA TYR A 59 -10.95 -3.27 1.54
C TYR A 59 -10.81 -2.02 2.43
N ASN A 60 -9.68 -1.33 2.36
CA ASN A 60 -9.51 -0.04 3.02
C ASN A 60 -9.76 1.14 2.10
N HIS A 61 -10.11 0.92 0.82
CA HIS A 61 -10.51 1.97 -0.11
C HIS A 61 -9.43 3.06 -0.29
N ARG A 62 -8.15 2.65 -0.25
CA ARG A 62 -7.00 3.56 -0.24
C ARG A 62 -5.87 3.06 -1.13
N ILE A 63 -5.07 4.01 -1.59
CA ILE A 63 -3.73 3.75 -2.13
C ILE A 63 -2.72 4.11 -1.04
N ARG A 64 -1.89 3.14 -0.66
CA ARG A 64 -0.87 3.28 0.39
C ARG A 64 0.50 3.39 -0.26
N SER A 65 1.35 4.30 0.21
CA SER A 65 2.75 4.37 -0.21
C SER A 65 3.65 3.75 0.85
N ILE A 66 4.69 3.02 0.41
CA ILE A 66 5.67 2.35 1.25
C ILE A 66 7.06 2.81 0.84
N VAL A 67 7.82 3.39 1.76
CA VAL A 67 9.25 3.64 1.56
C VAL A 67 9.99 2.30 1.62
N ILE A 68 10.57 1.84 0.51
CA ILE A 68 11.09 0.46 0.38
C ILE A 68 12.26 0.19 1.35
N ALA A 69 13.10 1.19 1.60
CA ALA A 69 14.26 1.04 2.47
C ALA A 69 13.89 0.84 3.96
N THR A 70 12.75 1.40 4.40
CA THR A 70 12.38 1.45 5.82
C THR A 70 11.10 0.68 6.13
N GLY A 71 10.30 0.35 5.11
CA GLY A 71 8.96 -0.20 5.28
C GLY A 71 7.98 0.81 5.90
N TYR A 72 8.29 2.11 5.90
CA TYR A 72 7.39 3.16 6.41
C TYR A 72 6.22 3.35 5.46
N VAL A 73 5.00 3.29 6.00
CA VAL A 73 3.75 3.33 5.23
C VAL A 73 2.93 4.56 5.58
N THR A 74 2.45 5.23 4.55
CA THR A 74 1.49 6.33 4.65
C THR A 74 0.30 6.11 3.71
N THR A 75 -0.77 6.89 3.88
CA THR A 75 -1.83 6.95 2.87
C THR A 75 -1.44 7.97 1.80
N PHE A 76 -1.34 7.52 0.55
CA PHE A 76 -1.04 8.39 -0.59
C PHE A 76 -2.31 9.03 -1.15
N ALA A 77 -3.38 8.24 -1.29
CA ALA A 77 -4.68 8.72 -1.75
C ALA A 77 -5.83 7.89 -1.16
N GLY A 78 -7.02 8.48 -1.07
CA GLY A 78 -8.21 7.83 -0.52
C GLY A 78 -8.52 8.25 0.91
N ASP A 79 -9.77 8.58 1.19
CA ASP A 79 -10.28 8.86 2.54
C ASP A 79 -10.76 7.59 3.28
N GLY A 80 -10.90 6.47 2.57
CA GLY A 80 -11.44 5.20 3.08
C GLY A 80 -12.93 4.98 2.85
N THR A 81 -13.62 5.96 2.27
CA THR A 81 -15.02 5.84 1.87
C THR A 81 -15.10 5.11 0.53
N ALA A 82 -15.93 4.07 0.47
CA ALA A 82 -16.20 3.34 -0.76
C ALA A 82 -17.01 4.21 -1.73
N ALA A 83 -16.32 4.89 -2.66
CA ALA A 83 -16.92 5.74 -3.68
C ALA A 83 -15.97 5.87 -4.88
N THR A 84 -16.31 6.70 -5.87
CA THR A 84 -15.56 6.85 -7.13
C THR A 84 -15.28 8.31 -7.47
N SER A 85 -15.19 9.16 -6.45
CA SER A 85 -14.98 10.60 -6.63
C SER A 85 -13.52 10.88 -6.94
N ASP A 86 -13.27 11.61 -8.02
CA ASP A 86 -11.94 12.14 -8.31
C ASP A 86 -11.54 13.21 -7.29
N GLY A 87 -10.24 13.38 -7.08
CA GLY A 87 -9.69 14.36 -6.16
C GLY A 87 -8.16 14.32 -6.12
N ASN A 88 -7.58 15.23 -5.34
CA ASN A 88 -6.14 15.25 -5.08
C ASN A 88 -5.84 14.54 -3.74
N GLY A 89 -4.99 13.50 -3.78
CA GLY A 89 -4.55 12.77 -2.60
C GLY A 89 -5.71 12.21 -1.76
N LEU A 90 -5.83 12.66 -0.52
CA LEU A 90 -6.85 12.19 0.43
C LEU A 90 -8.29 12.63 0.09
N SER A 91 -8.47 13.56 -0.86
CA SER A 91 -9.81 13.94 -1.33
C SER A 91 -10.37 13.02 -2.42
N ALA A 92 -9.52 12.19 -3.05
CA ALA A 92 -9.98 11.15 -3.95
C ALA A 92 -10.65 10.00 -3.17
N GLN A 93 -11.58 9.28 -3.81
CA GLN A 93 -12.28 8.15 -3.21
C GLN A 93 -12.23 6.93 -4.12
N PHE A 94 -12.05 5.76 -3.51
CA PHE A 94 -11.92 4.50 -4.25
C PHE A 94 -12.94 3.47 -3.75
N ASN A 95 -13.47 2.65 -4.64
CA ASN A 95 -14.25 1.49 -4.26
C ASN A 95 -13.46 0.23 -4.59
N THR A 96 -12.85 -0.38 -3.57
CA THR A 96 -12.05 -1.60 -3.70
C THR A 96 -10.99 -1.52 -4.81
N PRO A 97 -10.00 -0.61 -4.72
CA PRO A 97 -8.98 -0.47 -5.75
C PRO A 97 -8.20 -1.78 -5.89
N ASN A 98 -7.99 -2.23 -7.13
CA ASN A 98 -7.40 -3.53 -7.42
C ASN A 98 -6.03 -3.42 -8.11
N GLY A 99 -5.99 -2.86 -9.32
CA GLY A 99 -4.77 -2.64 -10.08
C GLY A 99 -4.24 -1.22 -9.94
N ILE A 100 -2.92 -1.05 -10.08
CA ILE A 100 -2.26 0.26 -10.13
C ILE A 100 -1.26 0.25 -11.30
N ALA A 101 -1.23 1.34 -12.04
CA ALA A 101 -0.17 1.67 -13.00
C ALA A 101 0.34 3.09 -12.70
N ILE A 102 1.61 3.35 -13.01
CA ILE A 102 2.22 4.68 -12.91
C ILE A 102 2.34 5.23 -14.33
N THR A 103 2.08 6.52 -14.51
CA THR A 103 2.37 7.26 -15.74
C THR A 103 3.54 8.21 -15.47
N PRO A 104 4.40 8.49 -16.48
CA PRO A 104 5.32 9.61 -16.39
C PRO A 104 4.54 10.93 -16.27
N ASP A 105 5.14 11.91 -15.61
CA ASP A 105 4.66 13.30 -15.64
C ASP A 105 4.63 13.88 -17.06
#